data_AF-A0A1X0D7S0-F1
#
_entry.id   AF-A0A1X0D7S0-F1
#
_cell.length_a   1.000
_cell.length_b   1.000
_cell.length_c   1.000
_cell.angle_alpha   90.00
_cell.angle_beta   90.00
_cell.angle_gamma   90.00
#
_symmetry.space_group_name_H-M   'P 1'
#
loop_
_entity.id
_entity.type
_entity.pdbx_description
1 polymer ?
#
loop_
_entity_poly.entity_id
_entity_poly.type
_entity_poly.pdbx_seq_one_letter_code
_entity_poly.pdbx_strand_id
1 'polypeptide(L)'
;MTNPEVLALTDIARQPLESSRSCGVEEVLLMGRRGPLQSAFTTLELPELGEIEGVDVMVDPADLEGISDEDAAAAGKIAKNNVKVLHDYAGHAPRPGHRRIMLRFLTSPIEIKGDDKVESIVLGRNDYAVGWIKRGPSGVIGTNKKRSQDTVDTVLNDLAGVSDVELVDLGSDYADQLTEWLTSRQPKLVTACLLAGH
;
A
#
# COMPACT_ATOMS: atom_id res chain seq x y z
N MET A 1 7.51 17.06 -4.11
CA MET A 1 7.67 18.07 -5.18
C MET A 1 7.99 19.40 -4.53
N THR A 2 9.25 19.80 -4.56
CA THR A 2 9.69 21.03 -3.90
C THR A 2 9.40 22.25 -4.79
N ASN A 3 9.06 23.39 -4.20
CA ASN A 3 8.84 24.66 -4.91
C ASN A 3 10.01 24.93 -5.88
N PRO A 4 9.76 25.25 -7.17
CA PRO A 4 10.81 25.54 -8.15
C PRO A 4 11.78 26.65 -7.71
N GLU A 5 11.32 27.62 -6.90
CA GLU A 5 12.16 28.69 -6.35
C GLU A 5 13.16 28.17 -5.31
N VAL A 6 12.78 27.15 -4.53
CA VAL A 6 13.67 26.47 -3.57
C VAL A 6 14.64 25.54 -4.31
N LEU A 7 14.17 24.85 -5.36
CA LEU A 7 15.02 24.03 -6.23
C LEU A 7 16.04 24.88 -7.01
N ALA A 8 15.74 26.14 -7.31
CA ALA A 8 16.65 27.05 -7.99
C ALA A 8 17.91 27.39 -7.18
N LEU A 9 17.86 27.17 -5.86
CA LEU A 9 18.95 27.43 -4.92
C LEU A 9 19.87 26.21 -4.72
N THR A 10 19.54 25.05 -5.30
CA THR A 10 20.36 23.83 -5.22
C THR A 10 21.20 23.63 -6.49
N ASP A 11 22.10 22.64 -6.51
CA ASP A 11 22.95 22.32 -7.67
C ASP A 11 22.20 21.63 -8.83
N ILE A 12 20.85 21.69 -8.81
CA ILE A 12 20.01 21.03 -9.81
C ILE A 12 20.30 21.59 -11.20
N ALA A 13 20.36 20.71 -12.20
CA ALA A 13 20.56 21.10 -13.58
C ALA A 13 19.45 22.08 -14.02
N ARG A 14 19.82 23.11 -14.78
CA ARG A 14 18.93 24.23 -15.15
C ARG A 14 17.76 23.79 -16.05
N GLN A 15 17.91 22.75 -16.85
CA GLN A 15 16.86 22.26 -17.77
C GLN A 15 15.63 21.63 -17.06
N PRO A 16 15.78 20.80 -16.03
CA PRO A 16 14.67 20.37 -15.17
C PRO A 16 13.89 21.52 -14.51
N LEU A 17 14.57 22.63 -14.19
CA LEU A 17 13.98 23.77 -13.49
C LEU A 17 12.99 24.56 -14.35
N GLU A 18 13.24 24.67 -15.65
CA GLU A 18 12.32 25.32 -16.60
C GLU A 18 11.08 24.46 -16.89
N SER A 19 11.23 23.13 -16.87
CA SER A 19 10.13 22.18 -17.07
C SER A 19 9.24 22.03 -15.82
N SER A 20 9.78 22.25 -14.62
CA SER A 20 9.01 22.19 -13.36
C SER A 20 8.15 23.44 -13.13
N ARG A 21 8.54 24.59 -13.71
CA ARG A 21 7.76 25.84 -13.68
C ARG A 21 6.41 25.74 -14.42
N SER A 22 6.30 24.86 -15.40
CA SER A 22 5.04 24.55 -16.12
C SER A 22 4.38 23.23 -15.69
N CYS A 23 4.98 22.52 -14.72
CA CYS A 23 4.53 21.20 -14.30
C CYS A 23 3.26 21.31 -13.45
N GLY A 24 2.11 21.04 -14.08
CA GLY A 24 0.77 20.96 -13.47
C GLY A 24 0.53 19.68 -12.67
N VAL A 25 1.58 19.04 -12.15
CA VAL A 25 1.40 17.87 -11.28
C VAL A 25 0.94 18.36 -9.90
N GLU A 26 -0.31 18.04 -9.59
CA GLU A 26 -0.95 18.37 -8.32
C GLU A 26 -0.79 17.25 -7.29
N GLU A 27 -0.51 16.02 -7.74
CA GLU A 27 -0.41 14.84 -6.89
C GLU A 27 0.72 13.90 -7.31
N VAL A 28 1.44 13.37 -6.32
CA VAL A 28 2.41 12.30 -6.48
C VAL A 28 1.99 11.13 -5.60
N LEU A 29 1.79 9.98 -6.23
CA LEU A 29 1.53 8.72 -5.53
C LEU A 29 2.84 7.93 -5.38
N LEU A 30 3.29 7.75 -4.13
CA LEU A 30 4.43 6.90 -3.80
C LEU A 30 3.93 5.54 -3.30
N MET A 31 4.24 4.48 -4.06
CA MET A 31 3.74 3.14 -3.80
C MET A 31 4.83 2.22 -3.24
N GLY A 32 4.56 1.64 -2.08
CA GLY A 32 5.35 0.57 -1.48
C GLY A 32 4.69 -0.78 -1.69
N ARG A 33 5.41 -1.73 -2.32
CA ARG A 33 4.93 -3.11 -2.47
C ARG A 33 4.70 -3.82 -1.13
N ARG A 34 5.47 -3.46 -0.09
CA ARG A 34 5.36 -4.03 1.25
C ARG A 34 4.69 -3.04 2.20
N GLY A 35 4.47 -3.46 3.44
CA GLY A 35 3.86 -2.64 4.47
C GLY A 35 4.79 -1.56 5.03
N PRO A 36 4.24 -0.65 5.86
CA PRO A 36 4.97 0.43 6.53
C PRO A 36 6.21 -0.02 7.30
N LEU A 37 6.14 -1.19 7.96
CA LEU A 37 7.23 -1.79 8.73
C LEU A 37 8.45 -2.17 7.87
N GLN A 38 8.26 -2.36 6.57
CA GLN A 38 9.34 -2.71 5.63
C GLN A 38 9.72 -1.55 4.70
N SER A 39 9.27 -0.33 5.03
CA SER A 39 9.66 0.88 4.31
C SER A 39 11.17 1.13 4.40
N ALA A 40 11.75 1.64 3.31
CA ALA A 40 13.18 1.90 3.22
C ALA A 40 13.56 3.33 3.65
N PHE A 41 12.59 4.14 4.07
CA PHE A 41 12.85 5.51 4.52
C PHE A 41 13.80 5.52 5.71
N THR A 42 14.72 6.47 5.70
CA THR A 42 15.50 6.77 6.90
C THR A 42 14.68 7.60 7.89
N THR A 43 15.16 7.70 9.13
CA THR A 43 14.46 8.44 10.20
C THR A 43 14.33 9.94 9.92
N LEU A 44 15.15 10.51 9.03
CA LEU A 44 15.13 11.94 8.72
C LEU A 44 14.32 12.27 7.45
N GLU A 45 14.46 11.45 6.41
CA GLU A 45 13.82 11.69 5.11
C GLU A 45 12.29 11.77 5.19
N LEU A 46 11.67 10.90 5.99
CA LEU A 46 10.22 10.84 6.06
C LEU A 46 9.63 12.11 6.72
N PRO A 47 10.11 12.56 7.90
CA PRO A 47 9.74 13.87 8.46
C PRO A 47 9.99 15.05 7.52
N GLU A 48 11.15 15.11 6.86
CA GLU A 48 11.52 16.20 5.95
C GLU A 48 10.53 16.36 4.78
N LEU A 49 9.89 15.25 4.36
CA LEU A 49 8.87 15.28 3.33
C LEU A 49 7.64 16.12 3.74
N GLY A 50 7.29 16.11 5.02
CA GLY A 50 6.17 16.89 5.59
C GLY A 50 6.49 18.37 5.79
N GLU A 51 7.76 18.76 5.72
CA GLU A 51 8.19 20.16 5.87
C GLU A 51 8.18 20.93 4.54
N ILE A 52 7.87 20.27 3.42
CA ILE A 52 7.84 20.90 2.10
C ILE A 52 6.68 21.91 2.03
N GLU A 53 7.04 23.18 1.84
CA GLU A 53 6.06 24.27 1.71
C GLU A 53 5.08 24.04 0.54
N GLY A 54 3.78 24.19 0.82
CA GLY A 54 2.72 24.02 -0.17
C GLY A 54 2.44 22.57 -0.56
N VAL A 55 2.95 21.60 0.18
CA VAL A 55 2.70 20.16 -0.03
C VAL A 55 2.10 19.53 1.21
N ASP A 56 1.09 18.69 1.00
CA ASP A 56 0.50 17.82 2.01
C ASP A 56 0.97 16.38 1.78
N VAL A 57 1.57 15.78 2.80
CA VAL A 57 1.92 14.36 2.80
C VAL A 57 0.82 13.60 3.52
N MET A 58 0.30 12.56 2.89
CA MET A 58 -0.85 11.81 3.38
C MET A 58 -0.59 10.31 3.29
N VAL A 59 -1.14 9.58 4.25
CA VAL A 59 -1.14 8.11 4.29
C VAL A 59 -2.59 7.67 4.50
N ASP A 60 -3.01 6.61 3.84
CA ASP A 60 -4.32 6.02 4.12
C ASP A 60 -4.30 5.36 5.52
N PRO A 61 -5.19 5.71 6.47
CA PRO A 61 -5.23 5.06 7.78
C PRO A 61 -5.36 3.54 7.69
N ALA A 62 -6.02 3.02 6.64
CA ALA A 62 -6.17 1.58 6.41
C ALA A 62 -4.82 0.87 6.19
N ASP A 63 -3.80 1.57 5.67
CA ASP A 63 -2.47 1.00 5.46
C ASP A 63 -1.66 0.86 6.77
N LEU A 64 -2.13 1.47 7.86
CA LEU A 64 -1.53 1.40 9.19
C LEU A 64 -2.30 0.46 10.15
N GLU A 65 -3.46 -0.03 9.73
CA GLU A 65 -4.28 -0.91 10.56
C GLU A 65 -3.54 -2.20 10.96
N GLY A 66 -3.71 -2.60 12.22
CA GLY A 66 -3.11 -3.82 12.75
C GLY A 66 -1.60 -3.73 13.02
N ILE A 67 -0.97 -2.57 12.84
CA ILE A 67 0.42 -2.32 13.27
C ILE A 67 0.40 -1.83 14.72
N SER A 68 0.81 -2.70 15.66
CA SER A 68 0.98 -2.28 17.05
C SER A 68 2.34 -1.64 17.30
N ASP A 69 2.45 -0.83 18.36
CA ASP A 69 3.74 -0.33 18.86
C ASP A 69 4.74 -1.46 19.16
N GLU A 70 4.25 -2.63 19.55
CA GLU A 70 5.06 -3.83 19.79
C GLU A 70 5.62 -4.38 18.47
N ASP A 71 4.78 -4.52 17.43
CA ASP A 71 5.21 -4.99 16.12
C ASP A 71 6.21 -3.99 15.48
N ALA A 72 5.98 -2.69 15.63
CA ALA A 72 6.88 -1.64 15.17
C ALA A 72 8.22 -1.63 15.92
N ALA A 73 8.21 -1.85 17.23
CA ALA A 73 9.43 -2.00 18.02
C ALA A 73 10.22 -3.25 17.65
N ALA A 74 9.53 -4.36 17.37
CA ALA A 74 10.15 -5.62 16.94
C ALA A 74 10.81 -5.51 15.55
N ALA A 75 10.24 -4.70 14.65
CA ALA A 75 10.83 -4.41 13.34
C ALA A 75 12.09 -3.51 13.41
N GLY A 76 12.35 -2.89 14.57
CA GLY A 76 13.55 -2.11 14.84
C GLY A 76 13.30 -0.62 15.05
N LYS A 77 14.33 0.09 15.53
CA LYS A 77 14.21 1.51 15.94
C LYS A 77 13.78 2.42 14.79
N ILE A 78 14.30 2.20 13.58
CA ILE A 78 13.96 3.00 12.40
C ILE A 78 12.49 2.78 12.03
N ALA A 79 12.04 1.52 11.91
CA ALA A 79 10.65 1.19 11.61
C ALA A 79 9.69 1.79 12.65
N LYS A 80 10.01 1.69 13.94
CA LYS A 80 9.23 2.33 15.02
C LYS A 80 9.09 3.83 14.84
N ASN A 81 10.17 4.53 14.50
CA ASN A 81 10.12 5.98 14.28
C ASN A 81 9.31 6.32 13.02
N ASN A 82 9.51 5.58 11.93
CA ASN A 82 8.79 5.79 10.68
C ASN A 82 7.29 5.58 10.87
N VAL A 83 6.86 4.52 11.57
CA VAL A 83 5.43 4.26 11.85
C VAL A 83 4.78 5.41 12.61
N LYS A 84 5.48 6.02 13.57
CA LYS A 84 4.97 7.20 14.29
C LYS A 84 4.71 8.39 13.35
N VAL A 85 5.64 8.65 12.43
CA VAL A 85 5.51 9.72 11.44
C VAL A 85 4.38 9.42 10.46
N LEU A 86 4.24 8.16 10.02
CA LEU A 86 3.14 7.77 9.13
C LEU A 86 1.77 7.91 9.81
N HIS A 87 1.66 7.62 11.11
CA HIS A 87 0.42 7.88 11.86
C HIS A 87 0.07 9.37 11.93
N ASP A 88 1.08 10.25 12.02
CA ASP A 88 0.87 11.69 11.95
C ASP A 88 0.31 12.09 10.57
N TYR A 89 0.89 11.58 9.48
CA TYR A 89 0.41 11.81 8.10
C TYR A 89 -0.98 11.23 7.82
N ALA A 90 -1.36 10.14 8.48
CA ALA A 90 -2.72 9.60 8.37
C ALA A 90 -3.79 10.53 8.98
N GLY A 91 -3.41 11.45 9.85
CA GLY A 91 -4.30 12.46 10.44
C GLY A 91 -4.42 13.76 9.63
N HIS A 92 -3.66 13.92 8.54
CA HIS A 92 -3.66 15.15 7.75
C HIS A 92 -4.88 15.24 6.83
N ALA A 93 -5.52 16.40 6.80
CA ALA A 93 -6.57 16.73 5.83
C ALA A 93 -5.97 17.56 4.69
N PRO A 94 -6.43 17.36 3.44
CA PRO A 94 -5.95 18.13 2.30
C PRO A 94 -6.30 19.61 2.46
N ARG A 95 -5.31 20.48 2.26
CA ARG A 95 -5.47 21.94 2.32
C ARG A 95 -5.72 22.47 0.91
N PRO A 96 -6.73 23.35 0.70
CA PRO A 96 -6.96 23.95 -0.60
C PRO A 96 -5.73 24.69 -1.13
N GLY A 97 -5.37 24.45 -2.39
CA GLY A 97 -4.20 25.07 -3.03
C GLY A 97 -2.86 24.40 -2.74
N HIS A 98 -2.83 23.36 -1.90
CA HIS A 98 -1.63 22.54 -1.67
C HIS A 98 -1.55 21.39 -2.67
N ARG A 99 -0.33 21.03 -3.06
CA ARG A 99 -0.04 19.80 -3.80
C ARG A 99 -0.01 18.61 -2.83
N ARG A 100 -0.16 17.39 -3.35
CA ARG A 100 -0.32 16.19 -2.51
C ARG A 100 0.77 15.16 -2.80
N ILE A 101 1.28 14.54 -1.74
CA ILE A 101 2.05 13.31 -1.83
C ILE A 101 1.28 12.24 -1.07
N MET A 102 0.74 11.26 -1.78
CA MET A 102 0.05 10.13 -1.18
C MET A 102 1.02 8.95 -1.05
N LEU A 103 1.20 8.45 0.16
CA LEU A 103 1.95 7.23 0.43
C LEU A 103 0.96 6.07 0.50
N ARG A 104 1.11 5.09 -0.39
CA ARG A 104 0.32 3.85 -0.38
C ARG A 104 1.21 2.66 -0.14
N PHE A 105 0.85 1.82 0.81
CA PHE A 105 1.57 0.59 1.12
C PHE A 105 0.80 -0.62 0.63
N LEU A 106 1.44 -1.79 0.66
CA LEU A 106 0.87 -3.04 0.14
C LEU A 106 0.29 -2.87 -1.27
N THR A 107 0.92 -2.04 -2.11
CA THR A 107 0.40 -1.68 -3.43
C THR A 107 1.46 -1.97 -4.48
N SER A 108 1.09 -2.71 -5.52
CA SER A 108 1.93 -3.01 -6.68
C SER A 108 1.33 -2.46 -7.96
N PRO A 109 2.14 -1.95 -8.89
CA PRO A 109 1.67 -1.71 -10.25
C PRO A 109 1.47 -3.05 -10.97
N ILE A 110 0.26 -3.30 -11.46
CA ILE A 110 -0.09 -4.50 -12.24
C ILE A 110 0.14 -4.23 -13.73
N GLU A 111 -0.31 -3.09 -14.22
CA GLU A 111 -0.31 -2.76 -15.64
C GLU A 111 -0.21 -1.24 -15.82
N ILE A 112 0.53 -0.79 -16.83
CA ILE A 112 0.57 0.61 -17.26
C ILE A 112 -0.14 0.68 -18.61
N LYS A 113 -1.11 1.59 -18.73
CA LYS A 113 -1.97 1.72 -19.92
C LYS A 113 -1.72 3.04 -20.65
N GLY A 114 -1.91 2.99 -21.96
CA GLY A 114 -1.78 4.09 -22.90
C GLY A 114 -1.14 3.62 -24.20
N ASP A 115 -1.40 4.34 -25.29
CA ASP A 115 -0.90 3.96 -26.62
C ASP A 115 0.54 4.46 -26.84
N ASP A 116 0.71 5.79 -26.99
CA ASP A 116 2.02 6.41 -27.24
C ASP A 116 2.68 6.96 -25.96
N LYS A 117 1.90 7.16 -24.89
CA LYS A 117 2.34 7.72 -23.61
C LYS A 117 1.56 7.09 -22.46
N VAL A 118 2.07 7.21 -21.24
CA VAL A 118 1.36 6.75 -20.04
C VAL A 118 0.11 7.59 -19.81
N GLU A 119 -1.05 6.94 -19.74
CA GLU A 119 -2.34 7.58 -19.47
C GLU A 119 -2.95 7.10 -18.15
N SER A 120 -2.71 5.85 -17.77
CA SER A 120 -3.14 5.32 -16.47
C SER A 120 -2.28 4.15 -15.99
N ILE A 121 -2.41 3.80 -14.72
CA ILE A 121 -1.78 2.64 -14.11
C ILE A 121 -2.82 1.84 -13.33
N VAL A 122 -2.86 0.53 -13.54
CA VAL A 122 -3.67 -0.41 -12.77
C VAL A 122 -2.86 -0.85 -11.57
N LEU A 123 -3.44 -0.66 -10.38
CA LEU A 123 -2.81 -1.00 -9.11
C LEU A 123 -3.48 -2.21 -8.49
N GLY A 124 -2.66 -3.08 -7.88
CA GLY A 124 -3.09 -4.22 -7.11
C GLY A 124 -2.72 -4.06 -5.65
N ARG A 125 -3.64 -4.44 -4.75
CA ARG A 125 -3.32 -4.59 -3.33
C ARG A 125 -2.64 -5.94 -3.13
N ASN A 126 -1.49 -5.94 -2.47
CA ASN A 126 -0.72 -7.14 -2.17
C ASN A 126 -1.29 -7.83 -0.93
N ASP A 127 -1.46 -9.14 -1.03
CA ASP A 127 -2.27 -9.94 -0.10
C ASP A 127 -1.83 -9.94 1.36
N TYR A 128 -2.86 -10.16 2.19
CA TYR A 128 -2.83 -10.24 3.63
C TYR A 128 -2.14 -11.51 4.11
N ALA A 129 -1.19 -11.36 5.02
CA ALA A 129 -0.59 -12.47 5.73
C ALA A 129 -1.29 -12.70 7.08
N VAL A 130 -1.51 -13.96 7.48
CA VAL A 130 -1.97 -14.35 8.82
C VAL A 130 -1.00 -15.31 9.50
N GLY A 131 -1.05 -15.41 10.82
CA GLY A 131 -0.22 -16.35 11.60
C GLY A 131 1.26 -15.94 11.66
N TRP A 132 2.15 -16.93 11.82
CA TRP A 132 3.58 -16.68 12.03
C TRP A 132 4.28 -16.03 10.85
N ILE A 133 3.77 -16.20 9.62
CA ILE A 133 4.30 -15.48 8.45
C ILE A 133 4.02 -13.97 8.55
N LYS A 134 2.98 -13.55 9.29
CA LYS A 134 2.68 -12.14 9.61
C LYS A 134 3.53 -11.62 10.78
N ARG A 135 3.74 -12.43 11.83
CA ARG A 135 4.21 -11.93 13.15
C ARG A 135 5.48 -12.58 13.72
N GLY A 136 6.14 -13.42 12.94
CA GLY A 136 7.21 -14.27 13.44
C GLY A 136 6.69 -15.41 14.34
N PRO A 137 7.57 -16.36 14.72
CA PRO A 137 7.19 -17.60 15.38
C PRO A 137 6.92 -17.43 16.88
N SER A 138 5.91 -16.64 17.25
CA SER A 138 5.52 -16.39 18.63
C SER A 138 4.01 -16.57 18.86
N GLY A 139 3.61 -16.94 20.09
CA GLY A 139 2.22 -17.19 20.49
C GLY A 139 1.76 -18.65 20.37
N VAL A 140 0.64 -18.98 21.02
CA VAL A 140 0.00 -20.32 21.00
C VAL A 140 -1.11 -20.37 19.94
N ILE A 141 -1.60 -21.57 19.58
CA ILE A 141 -2.63 -21.77 18.54
C ILE A 141 -3.86 -20.86 18.74
N GLY A 142 -4.29 -20.64 19.99
CA GLY A 142 -5.41 -19.76 20.32
C GLY A 142 -5.16 -18.28 20.01
N THR A 143 -3.90 -17.82 20.02
CA THR A 143 -3.51 -16.44 19.70
C THR A 143 -3.73 -16.12 18.23
N ASN A 144 -3.67 -17.13 17.34
CA ASN A 144 -3.91 -16.93 15.90
C ASN A 144 -5.40 -16.79 15.57
N LYS A 145 -6.31 -17.35 16.39
CA LYS A 145 -7.76 -17.31 16.12
C LYS A 145 -8.31 -15.88 16.15
N LYS A 146 -8.07 -15.17 17.25
CA LYS A 146 -8.55 -13.77 17.41
C LYS A 146 -7.96 -12.85 16.33
N ARG A 147 -6.70 -13.06 15.96
CA ARG A 147 -5.98 -12.19 15.01
C ARG A 147 -6.28 -12.49 13.54
N SER A 148 -6.65 -13.74 13.24
CA SER A 148 -7.17 -14.08 11.93
C SER A 148 -8.52 -13.41 11.73
N GLN A 149 -9.35 -13.33 12.78
CA GLN A 149 -10.59 -12.57 12.74
C GLN A 149 -10.33 -11.09 12.44
N ASP A 150 -9.39 -10.44 13.13
CA ASP A 150 -9.04 -9.04 12.85
C ASP A 150 -8.62 -8.82 11.38
N THR A 151 -7.90 -9.77 10.78
CA THR A 151 -7.49 -9.69 9.37
C THR A 151 -8.66 -9.92 8.41
N VAL A 152 -9.59 -10.83 8.75
CA VAL A 152 -10.83 -11.05 7.99
C VAL A 152 -11.72 -9.81 8.03
N ASP A 153 -11.84 -9.18 9.20
CA ASP A 153 -12.64 -7.97 9.37
C ASP A 153 -12.07 -6.81 8.54
N THR A 154 -10.75 -6.64 8.49
CA THR A 154 -10.08 -5.68 7.58
C THR A 154 -10.36 -6.00 6.11
N VAL A 155 -10.25 -7.26 5.68
CA VAL A 155 -10.55 -7.66 4.28
C VAL A 155 -12.00 -7.33 3.91
N LEU A 156 -12.96 -7.59 4.81
CA LEU A 156 -14.37 -7.31 4.56
C LEU A 156 -14.68 -5.81 4.54
N ASN A 157 -14.07 -5.03 5.42
CA ASN A 157 -14.21 -3.56 5.43
C ASN A 157 -13.58 -2.94 4.17
N ASP A 158 -12.42 -3.43 3.75
CA ASP A 158 -11.76 -3.01 2.52
C ASP A 158 -12.66 -3.28 1.31
N LEU A 159 -13.26 -4.47 1.21
CA LEU A 159 -14.20 -4.84 0.15
C LEU A 159 -15.48 -3.98 0.16
N ALA A 160 -15.99 -3.61 1.33
CA ALA A 160 -17.19 -2.78 1.47
C ALA A 160 -16.92 -1.28 1.24
N GLY A 161 -15.69 -0.82 1.46
CA GLY A 161 -15.25 0.57 1.28
C GLY A 161 -14.85 0.93 -0.15
N VAL A 162 -14.83 -0.04 -1.07
CA VAL A 162 -14.56 0.18 -2.49
C VAL A 162 -15.78 0.79 -3.18
N SER A 163 -16.00 2.11 -3.02
CA SER A 163 -17.09 2.83 -3.69
C SER A 163 -16.74 3.32 -5.11
N ASP A 164 -15.45 3.50 -5.41
CA ASP A 164 -14.97 4.19 -6.63
C ASP A 164 -13.98 3.36 -7.48
N VAL A 165 -13.87 2.05 -7.22
CA VAL A 165 -13.13 1.12 -8.09
C VAL A 165 -14.13 0.13 -8.68
N GLU A 166 -14.18 0.02 -10.01
CA GLU A 166 -14.88 -1.09 -10.67
C GLU A 166 -14.27 -2.40 -10.14
N LEU A 167 -15.00 -3.09 -9.27
CA LEU A 167 -14.70 -4.48 -8.95
C LEU A 167 -14.76 -5.26 -10.27
N VAL A 168 -13.70 -6.00 -10.57
CA VAL A 168 -13.67 -6.86 -11.76
C VAL A 168 -14.82 -7.86 -11.64
N ASP A 169 -15.79 -7.77 -12.56
CA ASP A 169 -16.80 -8.82 -12.71
C ASP A 169 -16.11 -10.04 -13.31
N LEU A 170 -15.77 -10.99 -12.44
CA LEU A 170 -15.06 -12.20 -12.81
C LEU A 170 -15.99 -13.24 -13.46
N GLY A 171 -17.30 -13.00 -13.48
CA GLY A 171 -18.30 -13.96 -13.98
C GLY A 171 -18.58 -15.10 -12.99
N SER A 172 -19.76 -15.72 -13.12
CA SER A 172 -20.20 -16.80 -12.23
C SER A 172 -19.40 -18.10 -12.40
N ASP A 173 -18.65 -18.23 -13.48
CA ASP A 173 -17.84 -19.40 -13.86
C ASP A 173 -16.35 -19.26 -13.47
N TYR A 174 -15.95 -18.14 -12.85
CA TYR A 174 -14.56 -17.90 -12.45
C TYR A 174 -13.96 -19.00 -11.58
N ALA A 175 -14.75 -19.59 -10.67
CA ALA A 175 -14.31 -20.66 -9.80
C ALA A 175 -13.88 -21.91 -10.59
N ASP A 176 -14.59 -22.22 -11.69
CA ASP A 176 -14.26 -23.33 -12.58
C ASP A 176 -13.01 -23.00 -13.40
N GLN A 177 -12.92 -21.79 -13.96
CA GLN A 177 -11.73 -21.31 -14.69
C GLN A 177 -10.47 -21.34 -13.82
N LEU A 178 -10.57 -20.92 -12.56
CA LEU A 178 -9.47 -20.95 -11.60
C LEU A 178 -9.05 -22.38 -11.27
N THR A 179 -10.02 -23.29 -11.14
CA THR A 179 -9.77 -24.72 -10.89
C THR A 179 -9.06 -25.38 -12.08
N GLU A 180 -9.50 -25.09 -13.31
CA GLU A 180 -8.84 -25.55 -14.53
C GLU A 180 -7.41 -25.02 -14.63
N TRP A 181 -7.21 -23.72 -14.36
CA TRP A 181 -5.89 -23.11 -14.36
C TRP A 181 -4.96 -23.73 -13.31
N LEU A 182 -5.42 -23.91 -12.07
CA LEU A 182 -4.64 -24.55 -11.00
C LEU A 182 -4.26 -25.99 -11.37
N THR A 183 -5.19 -26.74 -11.95
CA THR A 183 -4.96 -28.13 -12.37
C THR A 183 -3.97 -28.20 -13.54
N SER A 184 -4.00 -27.24 -14.47
CA SER A 184 -3.02 -27.14 -15.56
C SER A 184 -1.59 -26.87 -15.06
N ARG A 185 -1.46 -26.11 -13.96
CA ARG A 185 -0.16 -25.73 -13.36
C ARG A 185 0.35 -26.74 -12.34
N GLN A 186 -0.56 -27.47 -11.68
CA GLN A 186 -0.27 -28.53 -10.73
C GLN A 186 -1.18 -29.74 -11.01
N PRO A 187 -0.80 -30.63 -11.95
CA PRO A 187 -1.61 -31.79 -12.33
C PRO A 187 -1.86 -32.80 -11.20
N LYS A 188 -1.12 -32.69 -10.08
CA LYS A 188 -1.27 -33.53 -8.88
C LYS A 188 -1.81 -32.73 -7.68
N LEU A 189 -2.73 -31.81 -7.94
CA LEU A 189 -3.40 -31.04 -6.89
C LEU A 189 -4.14 -31.99 -5.93
N VAL A 190 -3.93 -31.84 -4.63
CA VAL A 190 -4.67 -32.58 -3.60
C VAL A 190 -5.86 -31.74 -3.19
N THR A 191 -7.06 -32.18 -3.52
CA THR A 191 -8.31 -31.53 -3.12
C THR A 191 -8.87 -32.19 -1.86
N ALA A 192 -9.65 -31.43 -1.09
CA ALA A 192 -10.44 -32.03 -0.03
C ALA A 192 -11.58 -32.83 -0.68
N CYS A 193 -11.50 -34.16 -0.68
CA CYS A 193 -12.67 -34.99 -0.97
C CYS A 193 -13.67 -34.78 0.18
N LEU A 194 -14.74 -34.02 -0.07
CA LEU A 194 -15.93 -34.09 0.76
C LEU A 194 -16.48 -35.51 0.61
N LEU A 195 -16.19 -36.37 1.60
CA LEU A 195 -16.96 -37.58 1.82
C LEU A 195 -18.38 -37.12 2.13
N ALA A 196 -19.23 -37.08 1.10
CA ALA A 196 -20.66 -37.06 1.27
C ALA A 196 -21.06 -38.40 1.92
N GLY A 197 -21.02 -38.43 3.24
CA GLY A 197 -21.50 -39.53 4.07
C GLY A 197 -22.90 -39.21 4.59
N HIS A 198 -23.88 -39.94 4.03
CA HIS A 198 -25.23 -40.29 4.50
C HIS A 198 -25.91 -39.46 5.60
#